data_AF-A0A1V2DQJ5-F1
#
_entry.id   AF-A0A1V2DQJ5-F1
#
_cell.length_a   1.000
_cell.length_b   1.000
_cell.length_c   1.000
_cell.angle_alpha   90.00
_cell.angle_beta   90.00
_cell.angle_gamma   90.00
#
_symmetry.space_group_name_H-M   'P 1'
#
loop_
_entity.id
_entity.type
_entity.pdbx_description
1 polymer ?
#
loop_
_entity_poly.entity_id
_entity_poly.type
_entity_poly.pdbx_seq_one_letter_code
_entity_poly.pdbx_strand_id
1 'polypeptide(L)'
;MPQTLLRAGRRLALLGVLLLAGCATAPPWPDRPASAPSGRVLLDQVPFYPQERYQCGPASLAMMLNSQGLRTDPDRLKALVYLPGRQGSLQVEMVAAARAHDMVVYPLAARFDAILAELDAGHPVLVLQNLMFDWWPQWHFAVVVGYDAAQETVILNTDTREHYAMPYPAFLATWGRAERWAVVVLPPGQLPATARPLDYLRAAHDLESTGHPQAARRAYQGAAERWPERPEPGLALANLAFAQAQWRDAARQLIDLARRFPDYASGWNNLGFTLERLGCRTAASAALACAARLDPERFGSARLEGGSPATPTLPCPTVPACPATSP
;
A
#
# COMPACT_ATOMS: atom_id res chain seq x y z
N MET A 1 -10.14 -36.62 -63.26
CA MET A 1 -9.85 -36.56 -61.81
C MET A 1 -8.61 -35.73 -61.37
N PRO A 2 -7.71 -35.18 -62.22
CA PRO A 2 -6.54 -34.44 -61.71
C PRO A 2 -6.78 -32.95 -61.36
N GLN A 3 -7.86 -32.33 -61.87
CA GLN A 3 -8.12 -30.90 -61.67
C GLN A 3 -8.71 -30.53 -60.29
N THR A 4 -9.35 -31.49 -59.62
CA THR A 4 -9.95 -31.28 -58.28
C THR A 4 -8.91 -31.28 -57.17
N LEU A 5 -7.85 -32.10 -57.30
CA LEU A 5 -6.75 -32.18 -56.34
C LEU A 5 -5.88 -30.90 -56.36
N LEU A 6 -5.59 -30.33 -57.55
CA LEU A 6 -4.87 -29.06 -57.65
C LEU A 6 -5.64 -27.88 -57.02
N ARG A 7 -6.97 -27.87 -57.14
CA ARG A 7 -7.82 -26.81 -56.56
C ARG A 7 -7.90 -26.93 -55.02
N ALA A 8 -7.88 -28.14 -54.49
CA ALA A 8 -7.84 -28.38 -53.04
C ALA A 8 -6.52 -27.93 -52.41
N GLY A 9 -5.37 -28.25 -53.03
CA GLY A 9 -4.06 -27.81 -52.56
C GLY A 9 -3.89 -26.29 -52.57
N ARG A 10 -4.42 -25.61 -53.58
CA ARG A 10 -4.41 -24.14 -53.68
C ARG A 10 -5.26 -23.46 -52.61
N ARG A 11 -6.39 -24.06 -52.23
CA ARG A 11 -7.26 -23.57 -51.14
C ARG A 11 -6.62 -23.79 -49.76
N LEU A 12 -5.95 -24.91 -49.54
CA LEU A 12 -5.21 -25.17 -48.30
C LEU A 12 -4.01 -24.20 -48.13
N ALA A 13 -3.28 -23.94 -49.22
CA ALA A 13 -2.18 -22.97 -49.20
C ALA A 13 -2.65 -21.53 -48.95
N LEU A 14 -3.79 -21.12 -49.52
CA LEU A 14 -4.39 -19.81 -49.24
C LEU A 14 -4.84 -19.68 -47.78
N LEU A 15 -5.39 -20.75 -47.20
CA LEU A 15 -5.80 -20.79 -45.79
C LEU A 15 -4.58 -20.68 -44.85
N GLY A 16 -3.46 -21.34 -45.21
CA GLY A 16 -2.20 -21.24 -44.47
C GLY A 16 -1.58 -19.83 -44.49
N VAL A 17 -1.64 -19.13 -45.62
CA VAL A 17 -1.16 -17.74 -45.73
C VAL A 17 -2.08 -16.78 -44.96
N LEU A 18 -3.40 -17.00 -44.96
CA LEU A 18 -4.35 -16.21 -44.18
C LEU A 18 -4.19 -16.42 -42.66
N LEU A 19 -3.81 -17.62 -42.22
CA LEU A 19 -3.51 -17.91 -40.81
C LEU A 19 -2.18 -17.31 -40.34
N LEU A 20 -1.22 -17.09 -41.26
CA LEU A 20 0.05 -16.40 -40.99
C LEU A 20 -0.03 -14.88 -41.13
N ALA A 21 -1.09 -14.36 -41.75
CA ALA A 21 -1.43 -12.94 -41.80
C ALA A 21 -2.22 -12.48 -40.56
N GLY A 22 -2.15 -13.21 -39.44
CA GLY A 22 -2.58 -12.73 -38.15
C GLY A 22 -1.78 -11.47 -37.82
N CYS A 23 -2.44 -10.32 -37.91
CA CYS A 23 -1.86 -9.03 -37.57
C CYS A 23 -1.16 -9.14 -36.22
N ALA A 24 0.15 -8.94 -36.21
CA ALA A 24 0.89 -8.60 -35.02
C ALA A 24 0.44 -7.20 -34.57
N THR A 25 -0.77 -7.10 -34.01
CA THR A 25 -1.17 -5.96 -33.19
C THR A 25 -0.35 -6.07 -31.93
N ALA A 26 0.85 -5.50 -31.96
CA ALA A 26 1.59 -5.20 -30.75
C ALA A 26 0.63 -4.40 -29.85
N PRO A 27 0.40 -4.83 -28.59
CA PRO A 27 -0.42 -4.05 -27.68
C PRO A 27 0.14 -2.62 -27.61
N PRO A 28 -0.73 -1.60 -27.49
CA PRO A 28 -0.28 -0.22 -27.37
C PRO A 28 0.76 -0.13 -26.26
N TRP A 29 1.93 0.37 -26.64
CA TRP A 29 3.08 0.52 -25.77
C TRP A 29 2.66 1.34 -24.54
N PRO A 30 3.00 0.93 -23.31
CA PRO A 30 2.67 1.74 -22.15
C PRO A 30 3.35 3.10 -22.28
N ASP A 31 2.60 4.16 -22.00
CA ASP A 31 3.04 5.54 -22.12
C ASP A 31 4.46 5.71 -21.56
N ARG A 32 5.36 6.23 -22.40
CA ARG A 32 6.68 6.69 -21.97
C ARG A 32 6.43 7.67 -20.81
N PRO A 33 7.07 7.50 -19.64
CA PRO A 33 6.87 8.42 -18.53
C PRO A 33 7.11 9.85 -19.03
N ALA A 34 6.19 10.76 -18.71
CA ALA A 34 6.15 12.13 -19.24
C ALA A 34 7.44 12.92 -18.96
N SER A 35 8.22 12.47 -17.98
CA SER A 35 9.64 12.77 -17.81
C SER A 35 10.40 11.44 -17.83
N ALA A 36 11.30 11.27 -18.79
CA ALA A 36 12.23 10.14 -18.73
C ALA A 36 13.14 10.37 -17.51
N PRO A 37 13.36 9.37 -16.65
CA PRO A 37 14.33 9.50 -15.56
C PRO A 37 15.68 9.91 -16.15
N SER A 38 16.36 10.85 -15.50
CA SER A 38 17.70 11.27 -15.91
C SER A 38 18.68 10.76 -14.88
N GLY A 39 19.61 9.90 -15.31
CA GLY A 39 20.69 9.40 -14.47
C GLY A 39 20.67 7.90 -14.23
N ARG A 40 21.42 7.48 -13.21
CA ARG A 40 21.58 6.10 -12.79
C ARG A 40 21.46 6.05 -11.27
N VAL A 41 20.63 5.15 -10.77
CA VAL A 41 20.48 4.87 -9.35
C VAL A 41 20.83 3.41 -9.11
N LEU A 42 21.59 3.16 -8.04
CA LEU A 42 21.85 1.82 -7.53
C LEU A 42 21.89 1.90 -6.00
N LEU A 43 21.02 1.11 -5.36
CA LEU A 43 20.96 0.93 -3.91
C LEU A 43 21.84 -0.26 -3.53
N ASP A 44 23.16 -0.06 -3.54
CA ASP A 44 24.18 -1.08 -3.27
C ASP A 44 24.17 -1.57 -1.81
N GLN A 45 23.55 -0.82 -0.91
CA GLN A 45 23.36 -1.19 0.49
C GLN A 45 22.30 -2.27 0.72
N VAL A 46 21.49 -2.59 -0.29
CA VAL A 46 20.45 -3.62 -0.16
C VAL A 46 21.14 -4.99 -0.13
N PRO A 47 21.05 -5.74 0.98
CA PRO A 47 21.73 -7.03 1.07
C PRO A 47 21.18 -7.99 0.03
N PHE A 48 22.05 -8.83 -0.55
CA PHE A 48 21.66 -9.84 -1.51
C PHE A 48 21.63 -11.24 -0.87
N TYR A 49 20.51 -11.93 -1.05
CA TYR A 49 20.34 -13.33 -0.67
C TYR A 49 20.09 -14.16 -1.93
N PRO A 50 21.06 -14.98 -2.39
CA PRO A 50 20.89 -15.80 -3.58
C PRO A 50 19.75 -16.79 -3.38
N GLN A 51 18.89 -16.92 -4.40
CA GLN A 51 17.65 -17.66 -4.31
C GLN A 51 17.79 -19.04 -4.96
N GLU A 52 17.63 -20.11 -4.18
CA GLU A 52 17.43 -21.45 -4.73
C GLU A 52 15.95 -21.69 -5.08
N ARG A 53 15.64 -22.80 -5.76
CA ARG A 53 14.28 -23.14 -6.21
C ARG A 53 13.26 -22.99 -5.08
N TYR A 54 12.17 -22.27 -5.38
CA TYR A 54 11.02 -22.02 -4.50
C TYR A 54 11.27 -21.09 -3.28
N GLN A 55 12.37 -20.34 -3.28
CA GLN A 55 12.72 -19.41 -2.18
C GLN A 55 12.67 -17.92 -2.57
N CYS A 56 12.15 -17.59 -3.76
CA CYS A 56 12.12 -16.21 -4.26
C CYS A 56 11.35 -15.25 -3.34
N GLY A 57 10.25 -15.70 -2.73
CA GLY A 57 9.49 -14.95 -1.72
C GLY A 57 10.31 -14.65 -0.45
N PRO A 58 10.70 -15.67 0.35
CA PRO A 58 11.47 -15.46 1.58
C PRO A 58 12.74 -14.63 1.38
N ALA A 59 13.47 -14.88 0.29
CA ALA A 59 14.68 -14.13 -0.01
C ALA A 59 14.41 -12.68 -0.36
N SER A 60 13.43 -12.40 -1.24
CA SER A 60 13.06 -11.02 -1.56
C SER A 60 12.55 -10.26 -0.35
N LEU A 61 11.76 -10.91 0.52
CA LEU A 61 11.33 -10.31 1.78
C LEU A 61 12.51 -10.05 2.73
N ALA A 62 13.47 -10.97 2.84
CA ALA A 62 14.67 -10.76 3.65
C ALA A 62 15.47 -9.55 3.16
N MET A 63 15.64 -9.38 1.84
CA MET A 63 16.30 -8.21 1.26
C MET A 63 15.58 -6.90 1.64
N MET A 64 14.25 -6.88 1.49
CA MET A 64 13.43 -5.73 1.85
C MET A 64 13.52 -5.40 3.34
N LEU A 65 13.32 -6.36 4.23
CA LEU A 65 13.35 -6.13 5.68
C LEU A 65 14.74 -5.70 6.17
N ASN A 66 15.79 -6.36 5.71
CA ASN A 66 17.15 -6.05 6.13
C ASN A 66 17.66 -4.72 5.56
N SER A 67 17.15 -4.27 4.40
CA SER A 67 17.41 -2.90 3.91
C SER A 67 16.92 -1.81 4.87
N GLN A 68 15.95 -2.14 5.73
CA GLN A 68 15.40 -1.26 6.76
C GLN A 68 16.07 -1.49 8.14
N GLY A 69 17.19 -2.21 8.18
CA GLY A 69 17.97 -2.44 9.39
C GLY A 69 17.50 -3.60 10.26
N LEU A 70 16.53 -4.41 9.81
CA LEU A 70 16.15 -5.64 10.50
C LEU A 70 17.26 -6.70 10.35
N ARG A 71 17.20 -7.73 11.20
CA ARG A 71 18.11 -8.89 11.18
C ARG A 71 17.31 -10.17 11.02
N THR A 72 16.94 -10.47 9.79
CA THR A 72 16.24 -11.71 9.41
C THR A 72 16.93 -12.36 8.21
N ASP A 73 16.53 -13.58 7.88
CA ASP A 73 17.10 -14.35 6.78
C ASP A 73 16.01 -15.17 6.07
N PRO A 74 16.26 -15.64 4.84
CA PRO A 74 15.25 -16.38 4.07
C PRO A 74 14.76 -17.65 4.77
N ASP A 75 15.63 -18.34 5.52
CA ASP A 75 15.28 -19.60 6.21
C ASP A 75 14.28 -19.35 7.34
N ARG A 76 14.47 -18.29 8.12
CA ARG A 76 13.50 -17.86 9.16
C ARG A 76 12.17 -17.44 8.56
N LEU A 77 12.20 -16.73 7.43
CA LEU A 77 10.99 -16.22 6.78
C LEU A 77 10.22 -17.31 6.04
N LYS A 78 10.87 -18.41 5.64
CA LYS A 78 10.24 -19.51 4.91
C LYS A 78 8.98 -20.02 5.60
N ALA A 79 9.00 -20.15 6.92
CA ALA A 79 7.83 -20.61 7.68
C ALA A 79 6.63 -19.64 7.62
N LEU A 80 6.87 -18.36 7.32
CA LEU A 80 5.83 -17.32 7.26
C LEU A 80 5.30 -17.10 5.84
N VAL A 81 6.13 -17.27 4.81
CA VAL A 81 5.75 -16.92 3.43
C VAL A 81 5.68 -18.09 2.46
N TYR A 82 6.23 -19.26 2.78
CA TYR A 82 6.25 -20.39 1.86
C TYR A 82 5.01 -21.28 2.02
N LEU A 83 4.31 -21.53 0.91
CA LEU A 83 3.18 -22.44 0.83
C LEU A 83 3.59 -23.71 0.06
N PRO A 84 3.77 -24.87 0.73
CA PRO A 84 4.18 -26.11 0.09
C PRO A 84 3.22 -26.56 -1.03
N GLY A 85 1.91 -26.43 -0.81
CA GLY A 85 0.88 -26.80 -1.79
C GLY A 85 0.84 -25.91 -3.04
N ARG A 86 1.52 -24.76 -3.01
CA ARG A 86 1.68 -23.87 -4.17
C ARG A 86 3.11 -23.74 -4.64
N GLN A 87 4.03 -24.48 -4.02
CA GLN A 87 5.46 -24.46 -4.30
C GLN A 87 6.03 -23.02 -4.40
N GLY A 88 5.57 -22.09 -3.55
CA GLY A 88 5.97 -20.69 -3.64
C GLY A 88 5.32 -19.81 -2.57
N SER A 89 5.46 -18.50 -2.74
CA SER A 89 4.83 -17.47 -1.88
C SER A 89 3.79 -16.70 -2.67
N LEU A 90 2.74 -16.18 -2.02
CA LEU A 90 1.80 -15.24 -2.66
C LEU A 90 2.00 -13.85 -2.08
N GLN A 91 1.41 -12.87 -2.78
CA GLN A 91 1.47 -11.47 -2.38
C GLN A 91 0.93 -11.26 -0.95
N VAL A 92 -0.15 -11.96 -0.59
CA VAL A 92 -0.80 -11.83 0.72
C VAL A 92 0.13 -12.27 1.85
N GLU A 93 0.83 -13.41 1.70
CA GLU A 93 1.78 -13.87 2.73
C GLU A 93 2.99 -12.94 2.82
N MET A 94 3.49 -12.43 1.69
CA MET A 94 4.59 -11.46 1.68
C MET A 94 4.22 -10.19 2.45
N VAL A 95 3.01 -9.66 2.21
CA VAL A 95 2.47 -8.50 2.92
C VAL A 95 2.27 -8.80 4.41
N ALA A 96 1.66 -9.94 4.74
CA ALA A 96 1.39 -10.33 6.13
C ALA A 96 2.69 -10.54 6.93
N ALA A 97 3.69 -11.19 6.34
CA ALA A 97 4.98 -11.43 6.98
C ALA A 97 5.74 -10.12 7.22
N ALA A 98 5.72 -9.17 6.29
CA ALA A 98 6.30 -7.84 6.52
C ALA A 98 5.60 -7.10 7.68
N ARG A 99 4.27 -7.17 7.77
CA ARG A 99 3.49 -6.58 8.88
C ARG A 99 3.79 -7.24 10.22
N ALA A 100 4.00 -8.55 10.24
CA ALA A 100 4.44 -9.27 11.44
C ALA A 100 5.78 -8.76 11.99
N HIS A 101 6.57 -8.06 11.17
CA HIS A 101 7.78 -7.34 11.54
C HIS A 101 7.55 -5.83 11.80
N ASP A 102 6.31 -5.42 12.13
CA ASP A 102 5.89 -4.03 12.38
C ASP A 102 6.08 -3.07 11.19
N MET A 103 6.22 -3.58 9.95
CA MET A 103 6.51 -2.75 8.78
C MET A 103 5.24 -2.24 8.08
N VAL A 104 5.29 -1.00 7.59
CA VAL A 104 4.28 -0.47 6.68
C VAL A 104 4.56 -1.02 5.29
N VAL A 105 3.61 -1.78 4.74
CA VAL A 105 3.65 -2.26 3.36
C VAL A 105 2.76 -1.37 2.52
N TYR A 106 3.37 -0.50 1.72
CA TYR A 106 2.64 0.48 0.91
C TYR A 106 2.60 0.04 -0.57
N PRO A 107 1.40 -0.16 -1.14
CA PRO A 107 1.26 -0.48 -2.56
C PRO A 107 1.54 0.74 -3.42
N LEU A 108 2.38 0.57 -4.44
CA LEU A 108 2.66 1.61 -5.41
C LEU A 108 1.55 1.67 -6.46
N ALA A 109 1.36 2.84 -7.06
CA ALA A 109 0.54 2.94 -8.25
C ALA A 109 1.14 2.05 -9.36
N ALA A 110 0.29 1.44 -10.19
CA ALA A 110 0.64 0.50 -11.28
C ALA A 110 1.34 1.18 -12.48
N ARG A 111 2.35 2.01 -12.20
CA ARG A 111 3.02 2.92 -13.12
C ARG A 111 4.53 2.90 -12.86
N PHE A 112 5.31 2.90 -13.93
CA PHE A 112 6.76 2.69 -13.83
C PHE A 112 7.48 3.85 -13.13
N ASP A 113 7.00 5.08 -13.32
CA ASP A 113 7.47 6.29 -12.64
C ASP A 113 7.30 6.23 -11.11
N ALA A 114 6.32 5.47 -10.59
CA ALA A 114 6.22 5.27 -9.14
C ALA A 114 7.37 4.41 -8.59
N ILE A 115 7.83 3.41 -9.34
CA ILE A 115 9.01 2.60 -8.95
C ILE A 115 10.26 3.49 -8.96
N LEU A 116 10.46 4.26 -10.03
CA LEU A 116 11.63 5.13 -10.18
C LEU A 116 11.71 6.18 -9.06
N ALA A 117 10.59 6.82 -8.72
CA ALA A 117 10.54 7.82 -7.66
C ALA A 117 10.88 7.25 -6.27
N GLU A 118 10.52 5.99 -5.97
CA GLU A 118 10.93 5.34 -4.72
C GLU A 118 12.42 5.00 -4.72
N LEU A 119 12.97 4.54 -5.85
CA LEU A 119 14.41 4.29 -5.98
C LEU A 119 15.23 5.56 -5.82
N ASP A 120 14.80 6.67 -6.43
CA ASP A 120 15.43 7.99 -6.27
C ASP A 120 15.40 8.47 -4.81
N ALA A 121 14.39 8.05 -4.04
CA ALA A 121 14.28 8.32 -2.61
C ALA A 121 15.05 7.31 -1.72
N GLY A 122 15.74 6.34 -2.32
CA GLY A 122 16.52 5.35 -1.59
C GLY A 122 15.74 4.13 -1.12
N HIS A 123 14.50 3.94 -1.59
CA HIS A 123 13.65 2.82 -1.21
C HIS A 123 13.71 1.70 -2.26
N PRO A 124 14.19 0.49 -1.92
CA PRO A 124 14.06 -0.65 -2.82
C PRO A 124 12.59 -1.01 -2.99
N VAL A 125 12.25 -1.59 -4.14
CA VAL A 125 10.86 -1.94 -4.48
C VAL A 125 10.73 -3.43 -4.67
N LEU A 126 9.83 -4.05 -3.90
CA LEU A 126 9.46 -5.44 -4.08
C LEU A 126 8.42 -5.55 -5.19
N VAL A 127 8.71 -6.36 -6.20
CA VAL A 127 7.83 -6.56 -7.36
C VAL A 127 7.51 -8.04 -7.56
N LEU A 128 6.38 -8.31 -8.21
CA LEU A 128 6.05 -9.62 -8.74
C LEU A 128 6.16 -9.57 -10.26
N GLN A 129 6.78 -10.59 -10.85
CA GLN A 129 6.88 -10.77 -12.29
C GLN A 129 6.30 -12.12 -12.69
N ASN A 130 5.70 -12.20 -13.87
CA ASN A 130 5.52 -13.46 -14.58
C ASN A 130 6.62 -13.57 -15.64
N LEU A 131 7.64 -14.39 -15.37
CA LEU A 131 8.79 -14.57 -16.26
C LEU A 131 8.47 -15.40 -17.51
N MET A 132 7.30 -16.01 -17.56
CA MET A 132 6.82 -16.82 -18.69
C MET A 132 5.49 -16.26 -19.24
N PHE A 133 4.73 -17.08 -19.97
CA PHE A 133 3.48 -16.66 -20.61
C PHE A 133 2.29 -16.78 -19.65
N ASP A 134 1.18 -16.09 -19.92
CA ASP A 134 0.02 -16.10 -19.03
C ASP A 134 -0.66 -17.47 -18.92
N TRP A 135 -0.63 -18.27 -20.00
CA TRP A 135 -1.17 -19.63 -20.02
C TRP A 135 -0.22 -20.69 -19.42
N TRP A 136 1.01 -20.30 -19.08
CA TRP A 136 1.98 -21.14 -18.37
C TRP A 136 2.87 -20.25 -17.47
N PRO A 137 2.32 -19.73 -16.35
CA PRO A 137 2.98 -18.68 -15.60
C PRO A 137 4.20 -19.20 -14.81
N GLN A 138 5.22 -18.36 -14.71
CA GLN A 138 6.32 -18.50 -13.76
C GLN A 138 6.37 -17.26 -12.88
N TRP A 139 5.65 -17.34 -11.75
CA TRP A 139 5.59 -16.28 -10.75
C TRP A 139 6.91 -16.11 -10.02
N HIS A 140 7.39 -14.88 -9.96
CA HIS A 140 8.71 -14.58 -9.43
C HIS A 140 8.74 -13.26 -8.68
N PHE A 141 9.11 -13.31 -7.40
CA PHE A 141 9.40 -12.11 -6.64
C PHE A 141 10.84 -11.66 -6.89
N ALA A 142 11.02 -10.37 -7.11
CA ALA A 142 12.32 -9.73 -7.26
C ALA A 142 12.33 -8.40 -6.51
N VAL A 143 13.53 -7.92 -6.19
CA VAL A 143 13.71 -6.60 -5.60
C VAL A 143 14.37 -5.70 -6.62
N VAL A 144 13.68 -4.63 -7.00
CA VAL A 144 14.25 -3.56 -7.80
C VAL A 144 15.12 -2.71 -6.89
N VAL A 145 16.39 -2.58 -7.24
CA VAL A 145 17.40 -1.85 -6.47
C VAL A 145 18.03 -0.70 -7.26
N GLY A 146 17.59 -0.46 -8.49
CA GLY A 146 18.11 0.64 -9.27
C GLY A 146 17.60 0.69 -10.70
N TYR A 147 18.13 1.65 -11.44
CA TYR A 147 17.92 1.79 -12.88
C TYR A 147 19.12 2.52 -13.52
N ASP A 148 19.31 2.31 -14.82
CA ASP A 148 20.19 3.10 -15.66
C ASP A 148 19.38 3.65 -16.84
N ALA A 149 19.12 4.95 -16.84
CA ALA A 149 18.30 5.59 -17.87
C ALA A 149 19.02 5.69 -19.23
N ALA A 150 20.36 5.75 -19.25
CA ALA A 150 21.12 5.80 -20.49
C ALA A 150 21.11 4.45 -21.20
N GLN A 151 21.11 3.36 -20.44
CA GLN A 151 21.01 1.99 -20.95
C GLN A 151 19.57 1.48 -21.05
N GLU A 152 18.59 2.24 -20.58
CA GLU A 152 17.19 1.85 -20.46
C GLU A 152 17.01 0.50 -19.73
N THR A 153 17.67 0.34 -18.58
CA THR A 153 17.61 -0.89 -17.76
C THR A 153 17.14 -0.64 -16.34
N VAL A 154 16.32 -1.56 -15.83
CA VAL A 154 16.02 -1.72 -14.39
C VAL A 154 17.05 -2.68 -13.80
N ILE A 155 17.57 -2.37 -12.62
CA ILE A 155 18.54 -3.21 -11.91
C ILE A 155 17.80 -3.98 -10.81
N LEU A 156 17.84 -5.31 -10.86
CA LEU A 156 17.15 -6.20 -9.93
C LEU A 156 18.09 -7.12 -9.17
N ASN A 157 17.79 -7.35 -7.90
CA ASN A 157 18.27 -8.51 -7.16
C ASN A 157 17.23 -9.63 -7.31
N THR A 158 17.60 -10.71 -8.02
CA THR A 158 16.66 -11.72 -8.53
C THR A 158 17.32 -13.07 -8.73
N ASP A 159 16.65 -14.18 -8.40
CA ASP A 159 17.22 -15.53 -8.48
C ASP A 159 18.60 -15.60 -7.76
N THR A 160 19.61 -16.17 -8.41
CA THR A 160 21.02 -16.19 -7.98
C THR A 160 21.81 -15.00 -8.56
N ARG A 161 21.15 -13.96 -9.06
CA ARG A 161 21.77 -12.80 -9.74
C ARG A 161 21.56 -11.52 -8.93
N GLU A 162 22.67 -10.98 -8.45
CA GLU A 162 22.75 -9.65 -7.87
C GLU A 162 22.91 -8.60 -8.97
N HIS A 163 22.27 -7.44 -8.82
CA HIS A 163 22.36 -6.31 -9.73
C HIS A 163 22.12 -6.66 -11.22
N TYR A 164 21.19 -7.57 -11.48
CA TYR A 164 20.81 -7.96 -12.83
C TYR A 164 20.16 -6.79 -13.57
N ALA A 165 20.85 -6.29 -14.61
CA ALA A 165 20.32 -5.26 -15.50
C ALA A 165 19.34 -5.87 -16.51
N MET A 166 18.06 -5.58 -16.35
CA MET A 166 16.97 -5.99 -17.24
C MET A 166 16.51 -4.79 -18.10
N PRO A 167 16.45 -4.91 -19.43
CA PRO A 167 15.92 -3.84 -20.28
C PRO A 167 14.48 -3.45 -19.91
N TYR A 168 14.14 -2.16 -19.96
CA TYR A 168 12.80 -1.63 -19.65
C TYR A 168 11.67 -2.41 -20.34
N PRO A 169 11.74 -2.73 -21.65
CA PRO A 169 10.66 -3.47 -22.32
C PRO A 169 10.42 -4.85 -21.70
N ALA A 170 11.48 -5.56 -21.33
CA ALA A 170 11.38 -6.89 -20.73
C ALA A 170 10.81 -6.81 -19.31
N PHE A 171 11.23 -5.82 -18.52
CA PHE A 171 10.69 -5.58 -17.19
C PHE A 171 9.20 -5.23 -17.26
N LEU A 172 8.82 -4.26 -18.08
CA LEU A 172 7.43 -3.81 -18.21
C LEU A 172 6.50 -4.92 -18.72
N ALA A 173 6.98 -5.79 -19.62
CA ALA A 173 6.20 -6.93 -20.10
C ALA A 173 5.95 -7.97 -19.00
N THR A 174 6.99 -8.38 -18.27
CA THR A 174 6.89 -9.41 -17.22
C THR A 174 6.16 -8.92 -15.96
N TRP A 175 6.34 -7.63 -15.61
CA TRP A 175 5.61 -6.96 -14.53
C TRP A 175 4.14 -6.70 -14.91
N GLY A 176 3.87 -6.35 -16.18
CA GLY A 176 2.52 -6.16 -16.70
C GLY A 176 1.64 -7.40 -16.58
N ARG A 177 2.20 -8.59 -16.83
CA ARG A 177 1.52 -9.89 -16.64
C ARG A 177 1.20 -10.20 -15.17
N ALA A 178 1.87 -9.54 -14.24
CA ALA A 178 1.65 -9.66 -12.80
C ALA A 178 0.79 -8.51 -12.23
N GLU A 179 -0.08 -7.95 -13.08
CA GLU A 179 -0.96 -6.81 -12.74
C GLU A 179 -0.21 -5.59 -12.20
N ARG A 180 1.09 -5.49 -12.54
CA ARG A 180 1.99 -4.43 -12.07
C ARG A 180 2.04 -4.32 -10.54
N TRP A 181 1.96 -5.45 -9.85
CA TRP A 181 2.08 -5.47 -8.40
C TRP A 181 3.48 -5.01 -7.96
N ALA A 182 3.52 -3.99 -7.12
CA ALA A 182 4.74 -3.43 -6.56
C ALA A 182 4.45 -2.81 -5.18
N VAL A 183 5.35 -3.03 -4.22
CA VAL A 183 5.23 -2.46 -2.87
C VAL A 183 6.58 -1.97 -2.38
N VAL A 184 6.57 -0.94 -1.53
CA VAL A 184 7.69 -0.63 -0.64
C VAL A 184 7.36 -1.11 0.77
N VAL A 185 8.41 -1.50 1.51
CA VAL A 185 8.30 -1.98 2.89
C VAL A 185 9.17 -1.06 3.74
N LEU A 186 8.54 -0.20 4.53
CA LEU A 186 9.22 0.86 5.29
C LEU A 186 8.88 0.78 6.78
N PRO A 187 9.78 1.21 7.67
CA PRO A 187 9.49 1.25 9.09
C PRO A 187 8.38 2.28 9.36
N PRO A 188 7.53 2.05 10.36
CA PRO A 188 6.44 2.95 10.68
C PRO A 188 6.99 4.30 11.15
N GLY A 189 6.45 5.38 10.56
CA GLY A 189 6.95 6.75 10.74
C GLY A 189 7.80 7.24 9.56
N GLN A 190 8.33 6.34 8.73
CA GLN A 190 8.83 6.71 7.40
C GLN A 190 7.71 6.59 6.36
N LEU A 191 7.72 7.51 5.40
CA LEU A 191 6.71 7.58 4.36
C LEU A 191 7.34 7.34 2.99
N PRO A 192 6.70 6.54 2.13
CA PRO A 192 7.08 6.41 0.72
C PRO A 192 7.17 7.77 0.04
N ALA A 193 8.06 7.91 -0.94
CA ALA A 193 8.19 9.13 -1.72
C ALA A 193 6.89 9.46 -2.48
N THR A 194 6.20 8.42 -2.94
CA THR A 194 4.94 8.45 -3.69
C THR A 194 3.69 8.35 -2.80
N ALA A 195 3.85 8.50 -1.47
CA ALA A 195 2.77 8.35 -0.52
C ALA A 195 1.63 9.35 -0.80
N ARG A 196 0.40 8.83 -0.87
CA ARG A 196 -0.84 9.63 -0.89
C ARG A 196 -1.56 9.49 0.44
N PRO A 197 -2.19 10.55 0.98
CA PRO A 197 -2.72 10.54 2.34
C PRO A 197 -3.61 9.33 2.65
N LEU A 198 -4.67 9.10 1.87
CA LEU A 198 -5.62 8.04 2.13
C LEU A 198 -5.03 6.64 1.90
N ASP A 199 -4.18 6.48 0.88
CA ASP A 199 -3.56 5.19 0.56
C ASP A 199 -2.57 4.79 1.66
N TYR A 200 -1.80 5.76 2.20
CA TYR A 200 -0.89 5.51 3.32
C TYR A 200 -1.64 5.22 4.62
N LEU A 201 -2.73 5.95 4.91
CA LEU A 201 -3.55 5.69 6.10
C LEU A 201 -4.20 4.30 6.06
N ARG A 202 -4.56 3.78 4.88
CA ARG A 202 -5.00 2.37 4.73
C ARG A 202 -3.87 1.40 5.05
N ALA A 203 -2.68 1.61 4.50
CA ALA A 203 -1.52 0.77 4.81
C ALA A 203 -1.14 0.79 6.30
N ALA A 204 -1.29 1.94 6.97
CA ALA A 204 -1.10 2.07 8.41
C ALA A 204 -2.23 1.41 9.22
N HIS A 205 -3.49 1.48 8.76
CA HIS A 205 -4.62 0.78 9.40
C HIS A 205 -4.52 -0.74 9.30
N ASP A 206 -3.86 -1.24 8.25
CA ASP A 206 -3.58 -2.66 8.15
C ASP A 206 -2.68 -3.16 9.29
N LEU A 207 -1.77 -2.33 9.83
CA LEU A 207 -1.01 -2.67 11.05
C LEU A 207 -1.92 -2.68 12.28
N GLU A 208 -2.83 -1.71 12.41
CA GLU A 208 -3.77 -1.64 13.54
C GLU A 208 -4.68 -2.89 13.57
N SER A 209 -5.33 -3.19 12.44
CA SER A 209 -6.28 -4.30 12.31
C SER A 209 -5.64 -5.69 12.45
N THR A 210 -4.32 -5.79 12.28
CA THR A 210 -3.55 -7.04 12.45
C THR A 210 -2.84 -7.14 13.80
N GLY A 211 -3.14 -6.26 14.76
CA GLY A 211 -2.63 -6.37 16.14
C GLY A 211 -1.30 -5.68 16.41
N HIS A 212 -0.90 -4.74 15.54
CA HIS A 212 0.35 -3.95 15.66
C HIS A 212 0.06 -2.47 15.98
N PRO A 213 -0.64 -2.14 17.07
CA PRO A 213 -1.15 -0.78 17.31
C PRO A 213 -0.03 0.24 17.57
N GLN A 214 1.12 -0.17 18.10
CA GLN A 214 2.24 0.75 18.30
C GLN A 214 2.92 1.14 16.98
N ALA A 215 3.02 0.19 16.04
CA ALA A 215 3.48 0.47 14.69
C ALA A 215 2.50 1.37 13.95
N ALA A 216 1.19 1.08 14.01
CA ALA A 216 0.14 1.93 13.45
C ALA A 216 0.19 3.36 14.01
N ARG A 217 0.37 3.52 15.34
CA ARG A 217 0.54 4.83 15.99
C ARG A 217 1.69 5.63 15.38
N ARG A 218 2.87 5.02 15.23
CA ARG A 218 4.05 5.68 14.63
C ARG A 218 3.80 6.06 13.16
N ALA A 219 3.14 5.19 12.40
CA ALA A 219 2.78 5.49 11.02
C ALA A 219 1.80 6.68 10.93
N TYR A 220 0.74 6.70 11.76
CA TYR A 220 -0.20 7.82 11.79
C TYR A 220 0.44 9.14 12.27
N GLN A 221 1.41 9.08 13.19
CA GLN A 221 2.20 10.24 13.58
C GLN A 221 3.00 10.81 12.40
N GLY A 222 3.74 9.96 11.67
CA GLY A 222 4.46 10.38 10.47
C GLY A 222 3.52 10.95 9.40
N ALA A 223 2.31 10.40 9.24
CA ALA A 223 1.30 10.94 8.35
C ALA A 223 0.80 12.33 8.78
N ALA A 224 0.59 12.54 10.09
CA ALA A 224 0.18 13.84 10.63
C ALA A 224 1.28 14.90 10.50
N GLU A 225 2.54 14.50 10.58
CA GLU A 225 3.69 15.39 10.34
C GLU A 225 3.83 15.75 8.85
N ARG A 226 3.60 14.78 7.95
CA ARG A 226 3.69 15.00 6.49
C ARG A 226 2.53 15.82 5.92
N TRP A 227 1.33 15.63 6.45
CA TRP A 227 0.11 16.29 5.97
C TRP A 227 -0.62 17.02 7.11
N PRO A 228 0.00 18.07 7.70
CA PRO A 228 -0.58 18.81 8.81
C PRO A 228 -1.88 19.54 8.45
N GLU A 229 -2.14 19.76 7.17
CA GLU A 229 -3.36 20.36 6.61
C GLU A 229 -4.52 19.37 6.44
N ARG A 230 -4.29 18.08 6.72
CA ARG A 230 -5.28 17.01 6.56
C ARG A 230 -5.81 16.55 7.93
N PRO A 231 -7.14 16.44 8.12
CA PRO A 231 -7.69 15.98 9.40
C PRO A 231 -7.58 14.47 9.60
N GLU A 232 -7.44 13.68 8.54
CA GLU A 232 -7.56 12.21 8.58
C GLU A 232 -6.47 11.52 9.43
N PRO A 233 -5.18 11.89 9.37
CA PRO A 233 -4.16 11.32 10.26
C PRO A 233 -4.45 11.58 11.75
N GLY A 234 -4.92 12.78 12.08
CA GLY A 234 -5.31 13.14 13.45
C GLY A 234 -6.53 12.36 13.93
N LEU A 235 -7.53 12.16 13.06
CA LEU A 235 -8.68 11.31 13.35
C LEU A 235 -8.25 9.85 13.58
N ALA A 236 -7.32 9.32 12.77
CA ALA A 236 -6.81 7.96 12.91
C ALA A 236 -6.09 7.75 14.25
N LEU A 237 -5.25 8.70 14.69
CA LEU A 237 -4.60 8.66 16.01
C LEU A 237 -5.60 8.66 17.17
N ALA A 238 -6.65 9.47 17.07
CA ALA A 238 -7.71 9.51 18.07
C ALA A 238 -8.52 8.20 18.11
N ASN A 239 -8.85 7.63 16.95
CA ASN A 239 -9.58 6.36 16.85
C ASN A 239 -8.77 5.21 17.44
N LEU A 240 -7.45 5.17 17.17
CA LEU A 240 -6.54 4.20 17.77
C LEU A 240 -6.52 4.32 19.30
N ALA A 241 -6.43 5.54 19.83
CA ALA A 241 -6.50 5.77 21.29
C ALA A 241 -7.85 5.34 21.87
N PHE A 242 -8.96 5.59 21.17
CA PHE A 242 -10.29 5.14 21.56
C PHE A 242 -10.39 3.61 21.61
N ALA A 243 -9.88 2.91 20.58
CA ALA A 243 -9.86 1.45 20.50
C ALA A 243 -9.03 0.82 21.64
N GLN A 244 -7.97 1.50 22.08
CA GLN A 244 -7.15 1.11 23.24
C GLN A 244 -7.74 1.52 24.60
N ALA A 245 -9.00 1.94 24.65
CA ALA A 245 -9.69 2.44 25.83
C ALA A 245 -9.03 3.66 26.51
N GLN A 246 -8.15 4.38 25.79
CA GLN A 246 -7.51 5.62 26.25
C GLN A 246 -8.45 6.81 25.98
N TRP A 247 -9.70 6.75 26.46
CA TRP A 247 -10.76 7.70 26.07
C TRP A 247 -10.44 9.15 26.39
N ARG A 248 -9.72 9.43 27.50
CA ARG A 248 -9.29 10.81 27.81
C ARG A 248 -8.29 11.34 26.79
N ASP A 249 -7.36 10.51 26.34
CA ASP A 249 -6.37 10.90 25.32
C ASP A 249 -7.01 11.05 23.95
N ALA A 250 -7.95 10.17 23.60
CA ALA A 250 -8.77 10.32 22.41
C ALA A 250 -9.57 11.64 22.45
N ALA A 251 -10.21 11.97 23.57
CA ALA A 251 -10.96 13.21 23.71
C ALA A 251 -10.06 14.45 23.56
N ARG A 252 -8.86 14.45 24.17
CA ARG A 252 -7.89 15.54 24.01
C ARG A 252 -7.51 15.74 22.54
N GLN A 253 -7.20 14.66 21.83
CA GLN A 253 -6.83 14.71 20.41
C GLN A 253 -7.99 15.17 19.53
N LEU A 254 -9.22 14.70 19.79
CA LEU A 254 -10.41 15.09 19.03
C LEU A 254 -10.82 16.54 19.29
N ILE A 255 -10.61 17.05 20.51
CA ILE A 255 -10.80 18.47 20.82
C ILE A 255 -9.79 19.34 20.06
N ASP A 256 -8.53 18.93 20.01
CA ASP A 256 -7.52 19.61 19.19
C ASP A 256 -7.88 19.56 17.70
N LEU A 257 -8.29 18.40 17.20
CA LEU A 257 -8.73 18.21 15.83
C LEU A 257 -9.92 19.12 15.49
N ALA A 258 -10.93 19.19 16.35
CA ALA A 258 -12.10 20.05 16.17
C ALA A 258 -11.77 21.55 16.22
N ARG A 259 -10.67 21.94 16.89
CA ARG A 259 -10.18 23.34 16.84
C ARG A 259 -9.46 23.65 15.54
N ARG A 260 -8.65 22.72 15.03
CA ARG A 260 -7.87 22.89 13.79
C ARG A 260 -8.72 22.74 12.53
N PHE A 261 -9.69 21.84 12.56
CA PHE A 261 -10.58 21.50 11.45
C PHE A 261 -12.05 21.59 11.90
N PRO A 262 -12.55 22.80 12.18
CA PRO A 262 -13.88 22.99 12.76
C PRO A 262 -15.00 22.45 11.89
N ASP A 263 -14.85 22.44 10.56
CA ASP A 263 -15.88 21.95 9.63
C ASP A 263 -15.81 20.43 9.37
N TYR A 264 -14.88 19.72 10.03
CA TYR A 264 -14.70 18.28 9.84
C TYR A 264 -15.67 17.46 10.70
N ALA A 265 -16.87 17.22 10.18
CA ALA A 265 -17.97 16.54 10.87
C ALA A 265 -17.58 15.18 11.52
N SER A 266 -16.73 14.39 10.88
CA SER A 266 -16.29 13.09 11.41
C SER A 266 -15.50 13.23 12.73
N GLY A 267 -14.72 14.31 12.89
CA GLY A 267 -14.02 14.60 14.14
C GLY A 267 -14.99 14.89 15.29
N TRP A 268 -16.04 15.67 15.03
CA TRP A 268 -17.10 15.96 16.00
C TRP A 268 -17.90 14.72 16.39
N ASN A 269 -18.22 13.87 15.41
CA ASN A 269 -18.93 12.62 15.67
C ASN A 269 -18.12 11.73 16.61
N ASN A 270 -16.84 11.53 16.31
CA ASN A 270 -15.96 10.69 17.12
C ASN A 270 -15.70 11.32 18.50
N LEU A 271 -15.66 12.66 18.60
CA LEU A 271 -15.59 13.37 19.88
C LEU A 271 -16.83 13.08 20.74
N GLY A 272 -18.02 13.12 20.15
CA GLY A 272 -19.29 12.82 20.82
C GLY A 272 -19.28 11.44 21.47
N PHE A 273 -19.02 10.39 20.70
CA PHE A 273 -18.93 9.03 21.23
C PHE A 273 -17.79 8.84 22.24
N THR A 274 -16.66 9.54 22.06
CA THR A 274 -15.56 9.49 23.04
C THR A 274 -15.96 10.12 24.38
N LEU A 275 -16.66 11.25 24.36
CA LEU A 275 -17.16 11.92 25.57
C LEU A 275 -18.25 11.10 26.26
N GLU A 276 -19.06 10.37 25.49
CA GLU A 276 -20.03 9.43 26.04
C GLU A 276 -19.36 8.34 26.88
N ARG A 277 -18.27 7.75 26.37
CA ARG A 277 -17.47 6.75 27.11
C ARG A 277 -16.86 7.32 28.40
N LEU A 278 -16.66 8.63 28.47
CA LEU A 278 -16.20 9.33 29.67
C LEU A 278 -17.33 9.70 30.65
N GLY A 279 -18.59 9.42 30.33
CA GLY A 279 -19.76 9.83 31.13
C GLY A 279 -20.16 11.30 30.95
N CYS A 280 -19.56 12.00 29.99
CA CYS A 280 -19.75 13.43 29.77
C CYS A 280 -20.91 13.73 28.82
N ARG A 281 -22.12 13.27 29.21
CA ARG A 281 -23.32 13.27 28.35
C ARG A 281 -23.63 14.62 27.70
N THR A 282 -23.64 15.72 28.46
CA THR A 282 -23.97 17.05 27.90
C THR A 282 -22.95 17.47 26.83
N ALA A 283 -21.66 17.27 27.09
CA ALA A 283 -20.60 17.58 26.14
C ALA A 283 -20.66 16.65 24.90
N ALA A 284 -20.98 15.38 25.12
CA ALA A 284 -21.16 14.38 24.06
C ALA A 284 -22.32 14.76 23.12
N SER A 285 -23.49 15.11 23.67
CA SER A 285 -24.64 15.58 22.90
C SER A 285 -24.32 16.83 22.08
N ALA A 286 -23.57 17.79 22.65
CA ALA A 286 -23.18 19.00 21.94
C ALA A 286 -22.26 18.69 20.73
N ALA A 287 -21.30 17.77 20.89
CA ALA A 287 -20.41 17.36 19.80
C ALA A 287 -21.15 16.58 18.70
N LEU A 288 -22.04 15.64 19.05
CA LEU A 288 -22.86 14.92 18.06
C LEU A 288 -23.80 15.87 17.31
N ALA A 289 -24.43 16.83 18.00
CA ALA A 289 -25.26 17.84 17.37
C ALA A 289 -24.45 18.72 16.38
N CYS A 290 -23.18 19.00 16.69
CA CYS A 290 -22.30 19.69 15.76
C CYS A 290 -22.02 18.86 14.50
N ALA A 291 -21.69 17.57 14.66
CA ALA A 291 -21.47 16.66 13.53
C ALA A 291 -22.70 16.56 12.63
N ALA A 292 -23.89 16.39 13.22
CA ALA A 292 -25.17 16.34 12.51
C ALA A 292 -25.51 17.65 11.79
N ARG A 293 -25.06 18.80 12.30
CA ARG A 293 -25.24 20.09 11.63
C ARG A 293 -24.31 20.26 10.44
N LEU A 294 -23.06 19.80 10.56
CA LEU A 294 -22.03 19.92 9.53
C LEU A 294 -22.25 18.93 8.37
N ASP A 295 -22.72 17.72 8.67
CA ASP A 295 -23.03 16.70 7.66
C ASP A 295 -24.31 15.94 8.07
N PRO A 296 -25.50 16.51 7.78
CA PRO A 296 -26.79 15.93 8.17
C PRO A 296 -27.09 14.61 7.47
N GLU A 297 -26.64 14.43 6.22
CA GLU A 297 -26.86 13.19 5.48
C GLU A 297 -26.17 12.02 6.17
N ARG A 298 -24.94 12.23 6.66
CA ARG A 298 -24.17 11.18 7.30
C ARG A 298 -24.48 11.01 8.79
N PHE A 299 -24.67 12.10 9.53
CA PHE A 299 -24.74 12.09 10.99
C PHE A 299 -26.08 12.58 11.58
N GLY A 300 -27.08 12.90 10.76
CA GLY A 300 -28.39 13.39 11.24
C GLY A 300 -29.14 12.44 12.18
N SER A 301 -28.80 11.15 12.14
CA SER A 301 -29.36 10.12 13.02
C SER A 301 -28.44 9.73 14.19
N ALA A 302 -27.24 10.31 14.31
CA ALA A 302 -26.29 9.99 15.36
C ALA A 302 -26.86 10.39 16.73
N ARG A 303 -26.93 9.44 17.66
CA ARG A 303 -27.46 9.63 19.01
C ARG A 303 -26.59 8.86 20.00
N LEU A 304 -26.57 9.35 21.24
CA LEU A 304 -26.00 8.64 22.37
C LEU A 304 -26.76 7.32 22.60
N GLU A 305 -26.06 6.29 23.04
CA GLU A 305 -26.66 5.01 23.40
C GLU A 305 -27.45 5.13 24.72
N GLY A 306 -28.59 4.43 24.79
CA GLY A 306 -29.46 4.44 25.96
C GLY A 306 -28.85 3.65 27.12
N GLY A 307 -28.48 4.34 28.20
CA GLY A 307 -28.02 3.74 29.45
C GLY A 307 -27.94 4.78 30.58
N SER A 308 -28.01 4.37 31.84
CA SER A 308 -27.78 5.30 32.96
C SER A 308 -26.28 5.59 33.05
N PRO A 309 -25.83 6.86 32.94
CA PRO A 309 -24.40 7.14 32.86
C PRO A 309 -23.73 6.81 34.19
N ALA A 310 -22.59 6.12 34.14
CA ALA A 310 -21.64 6.20 35.24
C ALA A 310 -21.27 7.67 35.44
N THR A 311 -21.38 8.18 36.66
CA THR A 311 -20.96 9.55 36.98
C THR A 311 -19.48 9.70 36.60
N PRO A 312 -19.09 10.73 35.82
CA PRO A 312 -17.71 10.93 35.45
C PRO A 312 -16.85 11.08 36.71
N THR A 313 -15.78 10.28 36.80
CA THR A 313 -14.85 10.31 37.94
C THR A 313 -13.97 11.56 37.95
N LEU A 314 -13.87 12.23 36.80
CA LEU A 314 -13.02 13.40 36.57
C LEU A 314 -13.79 14.47 35.80
N PRO A 315 -13.41 15.76 35.91
CA PRO A 315 -14.10 16.83 35.19
C PRO A 315 -14.15 16.58 33.68
N CYS A 316 -15.32 16.89 33.10
CA CYS A 316 -15.54 16.75 31.67
C CYS A 316 -14.71 17.76 30.88
N PRO A 317 -14.04 17.33 29.79
CA PRO A 317 -13.31 18.23 28.90
C PRO A 317 -14.23 19.30 28.28
N THR A 318 -13.72 20.51 28.13
CA THR A 318 -14.42 21.59 27.44
C THR A 318 -14.37 21.37 25.93
N VAL A 319 -15.54 21.22 25.32
CA VAL A 319 -15.72 21.07 23.87
C VAL A 319 -15.66 22.46 23.21
N PRO A 320 -14.97 22.63 22.06
CA PRO A 320 -14.94 23.90 21.35
C PRO A 320 -16.35 24.28 20.83
N ALA A 321 -16.54 25.56 20.51
CA ALA A 321 -17.78 26.00 19.89
C ALA A 321 -17.91 25.40 18.48
N CYS A 322 -19.09 24.85 18.17
CA CYS A 322 -19.37 24.35 16.83
C CYS A 322 -19.44 25.54 15.85
N PRO A 323 -18.77 25.50 14.69
CA PRO A 323 -18.74 26.62 13.74
C PRO A 323 -20.15 26.95 13.23
N ALA A 324 -20.35 28.22 12.88
CA ALA A 324 -21.53 28.61 12.12
C ALA A 324 -21.48 27.93 10.74
N THR A 325 -22.58 27.34 10.30
CA THR A 325 -22.68 26.83 8.93
C THR A 325 -22.51 27.98 7.96
N SER A 326 -21.48 27.96 7.13
CA SER A 326 -21.38 28.87 5.99
C SER A 326 -22.57 28.62 5.05
N PRO A 327 -23.25 29.67 4.57
CA PRO A 327 -24.46 29.55 3.77
C PRO A 327 -24.25 28.86 2.42
#